data_AF-A0ABD0XPV3-F1
#
_entry.id   AF-A0ABD0XPV3-F1
#
_cell.length_a   1.000
_cell.length_b   1.000
_cell.length_c   1.000
_cell.angle_alpha   90.00
_cell.angle_beta   90.00
_cell.angle_gamma   90.00
#
_symmetry.space_group_name_H-M   'P 1'
#
loop_
_entity.id
_entity.type
_entity.pdbx_description
1 polymer ?
#
loop_
_entity_poly.entity_id
_entity_poly.type
_entity_poly.pdbx_seq_one_letter_code
_entity_poly.pdbx_strand_id
1 'polypeptide(L)'
;MRRKRRKPYLKEENFTNLVEVMADKELYKARKLFIESVSKQVINQLLDDLFADTVLNEEEKDSVKEENNARAEQARCLIDMVRKKGSTASQKMIDHIKNRDPGLFEKLFE
;
A
#
# COMPACT_ATOMS: atom_id res chain seq x y z
N MET A 1 -23.49 -32.81 -37.47
CA MET A 1 -22.90 -31.48 -37.24
C MET A 1 -23.23 -30.99 -35.82
N ARG A 2 -22.24 -30.81 -34.94
CA ARG A 2 -22.37 -30.02 -33.70
C ARG A 2 -21.07 -29.22 -33.52
N ARG A 3 -21.10 -27.94 -33.87
CA ARG A 3 -19.99 -27.02 -33.63
C ARG A 3 -19.90 -26.81 -32.11
N LYS A 4 -18.93 -27.45 -31.46
CA LYS A 4 -18.59 -27.16 -30.05
C LYS A 4 -18.15 -25.69 -30.00
N ARG A 5 -18.97 -24.83 -29.39
CA ARG A 5 -18.60 -23.45 -29.07
C ARG A 5 -17.37 -23.50 -28.17
N ARG A 6 -16.19 -23.14 -28.69
CA ARG A 6 -15.00 -22.88 -27.87
C ARG A 6 -15.35 -21.70 -26.97
N LYS A 7 -15.41 -21.93 -25.65
CA LYS A 7 -15.45 -20.85 -24.66
C LYS A 7 -14.13 -20.08 -24.80
N PRO A 8 -14.12 -18.76 -25.03
CA PRO A 8 -12.88 -18.01 -25.03
C PRO A 8 -12.38 -17.96 -23.59
N TYR A 9 -11.22 -18.57 -23.36
CA TYR A 9 -10.48 -18.41 -22.12
C TYR A 9 -10.11 -16.94 -21.98
N LEU A 10 -10.51 -16.34 -20.85
CA LEU A 10 -10.01 -15.03 -20.43
C LEU A 10 -8.49 -15.15 -20.29
N LYS A 11 -7.75 -14.28 -21.00
CA LYS A 11 -6.29 -14.26 -20.95
C LYS A 11 -5.80 -13.99 -19.52
N GLU A 12 -4.83 -14.77 -19.06
CA GLU A 12 -4.16 -14.63 -17.74
C GLU A 12 -3.51 -13.25 -17.56
N GLU A 13 -3.28 -12.51 -18.65
CA GLU A 13 -2.80 -11.12 -18.69
C GLU A 13 -3.71 -10.10 -17.98
N ASN A 14 -4.95 -10.46 -17.62
CA ASN A 14 -5.88 -9.58 -16.91
C ASN A 14 -5.85 -9.73 -15.38
N PHE A 15 -5.21 -10.77 -14.83
CA PHE A 15 -5.20 -10.99 -13.38
C PHE A 15 -4.27 -10.01 -12.67
N THR A 16 -3.09 -9.76 -13.23
CA THR A 16 -2.11 -8.79 -12.72
C THR A 16 -2.65 -7.35 -12.78
N ASN A 17 -3.37 -7.01 -13.85
CA ASN A 17 -4.02 -5.71 -14.02
C ASN A 17 -5.18 -5.46 -13.04
N LEU A 18 -5.79 -6.49 -12.44
CA LEU A 18 -6.85 -6.32 -11.43
C LEU A 18 -6.28 -5.97 -10.05
N VAL A 19 -5.14 -6.55 -9.68
CA VAL A 19 -4.43 -6.24 -8.43
C VAL A 19 -3.85 -4.83 -8.47
N GLU A 20 -3.33 -4.42 -9.62
CA GLU A 20 -2.82 -3.06 -9.86
C GLU A 20 -3.92 -1.99 -9.86
N VAL A 21 -5.22 -2.35 -9.88
CA VAL A 21 -6.35 -1.41 -9.88
C VAL A 21 -7.02 -1.31 -8.49
N MET A 22 -6.50 -2.01 -7.45
CA MET A 22 -7.16 -2.10 -6.15
C MET A 22 -6.28 -1.90 -4.91
N ALA A 23 -4.96 -1.75 -5.03
CA ALA A 23 -4.07 -1.63 -3.87
C ALA A 23 -4.42 -0.42 -2.99
N ASP A 24 -4.88 0.69 -3.58
CA ASP A 24 -5.37 1.86 -2.85
C ASP A 24 -6.64 1.56 -2.04
N LYS A 25 -7.50 0.67 -2.53
CA LYS A 25 -8.69 0.20 -1.82
C LYS A 25 -8.34 -0.75 -0.70
N GLU A 26 -7.34 -1.62 -0.89
CA GLU A 26 -6.85 -2.49 0.18
C GLU A 26 -6.21 -1.66 1.30
N LEU A 27 -5.38 -0.66 0.97
CA LEU A 27 -4.87 0.29 1.97
C LEU A 27 -5.99 1.06 2.66
N TYR A 28 -7.06 1.45 1.94
CA TYR A 28 -8.21 2.10 2.56
C TYR A 28 -8.87 1.21 3.62
N LYS A 29 -9.05 -0.09 3.34
CA LYS A 29 -9.62 -1.05 4.28
C LYS A 29 -8.69 -1.28 5.48
N ALA A 30 -7.39 -1.45 5.22
CA ALA A 30 -6.36 -1.67 6.24
C ALA A 30 -6.07 -0.42 7.10
N ARG A 31 -6.48 0.77 6.65
CA ARG A 31 -6.13 2.07 7.24
C ARG A 31 -6.27 2.13 8.75
N LYS A 32 -7.43 1.72 9.28
CA LYS A 32 -7.70 1.76 10.72
C LYS A 32 -6.69 0.90 11.49
N LEU A 33 -6.51 -0.34 11.04
CA LEU A 33 -5.66 -1.31 11.71
C LEU A 33 -4.18 -0.96 11.58
N PHE A 34 -3.78 -0.37 10.46
CA PHE A 34 -2.43 0.19 10.26
C PHE A 34 -2.14 1.28 11.29
N ILE A 35 -3.03 2.26 11.44
CA ILE A 35 -2.88 3.35 12.43
C ILE A 35 -2.78 2.79 13.86
N GLU A 36 -3.55 1.76 14.19
CA GLU A 36 -3.54 1.15 15.52
C GLU A 36 -2.27 0.32 15.78
N SER A 37 -1.70 -0.31 14.75
CA SER A 37 -0.72 -1.39 14.92
C SER A 37 0.71 -1.04 14.51
N VAL A 38 0.91 -0.14 13.55
CA VAL A 38 2.25 0.13 13.00
C VAL A 38 3.15 0.78 14.04
N SER A 39 4.38 0.30 14.20
CA SER A 39 5.34 0.89 15.13
C SER A 39 5.97 2.17 14.55
N LYS A 40 6.48 3.06 15.41
CA LYS A 40 7.18 4.27 14.95
C LYS A 40 8.42 3.94 14.11
N GLN A 41 9.10 2.84 14.43
CA GLN A 41 10.25 2.36 13.67
C GLN A 41 9.85 1.97 12.23
N VAL A 42 8.76 1.21 12.07
CA VAL A 42 8.27 0.80 10.74
C VAL A 42 7.80 2.01 9.94
N ILE A 43 7.13 3.01 10.57
CA ILE A 43 6.77 4.27 9.88
C ILE A 43 8.01 4.95 9.28
N ASN A 44 9.09 5.09 10.05
CA ASN A 44 10.31 5.74 9.57
C ASN A 44 10.96 4.97 8.43
N GLN A 45 11.01 3.63 8.53
CA GLN A 45 11.55 2.79 7.45
C GLN A 45 10.71 2.91 6.18
N LEU A 46 9.38 2.89 6.29
CA LEU A 46 8.48 3.09 5.15
C LEU A 46 8.67 4.47 4.49
N LEU A 47 8.89 5.53 5.29
CA LEU A 47 9.19 6.86 4.74
C LEU A 47 10.48 6.87 3.93
N ASP A 48 11.51 6.15 4.38
CA ASP A 48 12.78 6.04 3.65
C ASP A 48 12.62 5.24 2.36
N ASP A 49 11.91 4.10 2.42
CA ASP A 49 11.68 3.23 1.27
C ASP A 49 10.83 3.91 0.19
N LEU A 50 9.74 4.57 0.59
CA LEU A 50 8.84 5.25 -0.33
C LEU A 50 9.48 6.51 -0.93
N PHE A 51 10.42 7.15 -0.23
CA PHE A 51 11.23 8.22 -0.80
C PHE A 51 12.25 7.70 -1.82
N ALA A 52 12.94 6.59 -1.51
CA ALA A 52 13.87 5.94 -2.43
C ALA A 52 13.17 5.48 -3.73
N ASP A 53 11.92 5.02 -3.61
CA ASP A 53 11.05 4.62 -4.72
C ASP A 53 10.36 5.78 -5.45
N THR A 54 10.70 7.02 -5.09
CA THR A 54 10.14 8.28 -5.61
C THR A 54 8.61 8.38 -5.50
N VAL A 55 8.01 7.68 -4.54
CA VAL A 55 6.58 7.81 -4.20
C VAL A 55 6.35 9.10 -3.42
N LEU A 56 7.23 9.37 -2.46
CA LEU A 56 7.25 10.61 -1.69
C LEU A 56 8.36 11.52 -2.18
N ASN A 57 8.11 12.83 -2.22
CA ASN A 57 9.17 13.83 -2.34
C ASN A 57 9.70 14.21 -0.94
N GLU A 58 10.70 15.10 -0.90
CA GLU A 58 11.33 15.53 0.36
C GLU A 58 10.34 16.27 1.28
N GLU A 59 9.56 17.20 0.75
CA GLU A 59 8.56 17.97 1.51
C GLU A 59 7.47 17.08 2.12
N GLU A 60 6.99 16.08 1.38
CA GLU A 60 6.00 15.10 1.82
C GLU A 60 6.55 14.17 2.91
N LYS A 61 7.83 13.78 2.78
CA LYS A 61 8.50 12.96 3.78
C LYS A 61 8.67 13.73 5.08
N ASP A 62 9.07 14.99 4.98
CA ASP A 62 9.28 15.85 6.14
C ASP A 62 7.96 16.27 6.77
N SER A 63 6.88 16.50 6.02
CA SER A 63 5.57 16.78 6.63
C SER A 63 5.06 15.63 7.51
N VAL A 64 5.29 14.37 7.14
CA VAL A 64 4.94 13.22 8.01
C VAL A 64 5.81 13.17 9.28
N LYS A 65 7.06 13.64 9.21
CA LYS A 65 7.97 13.70 10.36
C LYS A 65 7.68 14.89 11.28
N GLU A 66 7.39 16.04 10.70
CA GLU A 66 7.25 17.33 11.37
C GLU A 66 5.84 17.57 11.91
N GLU A 67 4.78 17.12 11.21
CA GLU A 67 3.43 17.55 11.57
C GLU A 67 2.94 17.01 12.92
N ASN A 68 3.43 15.88 13.46
CA ASN A 68 2.83 15.29 14.68
C ASN A 68 3.74 14.39 15.54
N ASN A 69 3.86 14.68 16.84
CA ASN A 69 4.61 13.85 17.80
C ASN A 69 3.98 12.47 18.09
N ALA A 70 2.69 12.28 17.78
CA ALA A 70 1.97 11.04 18.06
C ALA A 70 2.08 10.04 16.89
N ARG A 71 2.58 8.84 17.18
CA ARG A 71 2.72 7.70 16.24
C ARG A 71 1.49 7.48 15.35
N ALA A 72 0.29 7.53 15.95
CA ALA A 72 -0.97 7.28 15.24
C ALA A 72 -1.28 8.34 14.17
N GLU A 73 -0.89 9.59 14.40
CA GLU A 73 -1.11 10.66 13.44
C GLU A 73 -0.10 10.56 12.29
N GLN A 74 1.17 10.24 12.58
CA GLN A 74 2.16 9.95 11.55
C GLN A 74 1.72 8.78 10.65
N ALA A 75 1.21 7.71 11.25
CA ALA A 75 0.66 6.57 10.52
C ALA A 75 -0.50 6.98 9.61
N ARG A 76 -1.38 7.86 10.10
CA ARG A 76 -2.51 8.39 9.33
C ARG A 76 -2.05 9.22 8.15
N CYS A 77 -1.15 10.18 8.37
CA CYS A 77 -0.62 11.03 7.30
C CYS A 77 0.04 10.19 6.21
N LEU A 78 0.90 9.23 6.59
CA LEU A 78 1.59 8.35 5.65
C LEU A 78 0.62 7.55 4.77
N ILE A 79 -0.30 6.79 5.38
CA ILE A 79 -1.18 5.91 4.60
C ILE A 79 -2.16 6.68 3.73
N ASP A 80 -2.68 7.83 4.20
CA ASP A 80 -3.58 8.65 3.40
C ASP A 80 -2.86 9.32 2.23
N MET A 81 -1.63 9.76 2.43
CA MET A 81 -0.82 10.38 1.40
C MET A 81 -0.46 9.40 0.28
N VAL A 82 0.07 8.23 0.64
CA VAL A 82 0.42 7.19 -0.35
C VAL A 82 -0.82 6.71 -1.10
N ARG A 83 -1.93 6.45 -0.39
CA ARG A 83 -3.18 6.01 -1.01
C ARG A 83 -3.70 7.03 -2.04
N LYS A 84 -3.65 8.33 -1.73
CA LYS A 84 -4.10 9.40 -2.64
C LYS A 84 -3.26 9.49 -3.92
N LYS A 85 -2.03 9.00 -3.92
CA LYS A 85 -1.17 8.92 -5.11
C LYS A 85 -1.54 7.76 -6.05
N GLY A 86 -2.46 6.89 -5.63
CA GLY A 86 -3.06 5.86 -6.47
C GLY A 86 -2.50 4.46 -6.23
N SER A 87 -2.96 3.53 -7.05
CA SER A 87 -2.77 2.10 -6.80
C SER A 87 -1.31 1.64 -6.94
N THR A 88 -0.53 2.16 -7.89
CA THR A 88 0.90 1.83 -8.02
C THR A 88 1.70 2.24 -6.78
N ALA A 89 1.46 3.45 -6.25
CA ALA A 89 2.09 3.90 -5.00
C ALA A 89 1.64 3.06 -3.80
N SER A 90 0.35 2.73 -3.76
CA SER A 90 -0.24 1.89 -2.72
C SER A 90 0.36 0.48 -2.73
N GLN A 91 0.57 -0.11 -3.91
CA GLN A 91 1.18 -1.43 -4.05
C GLN A 91 2.62 -1.43 -3.51
N LYS A 92 3.42 -0.41 -3.86
CA LYS A 92 4.78 -0.27 -3.30
C LYS A 92 4.78 -0.22 -1.77
N MET A 93 3.84 0.51 -1.17
CA MET A 93 3.72 0.54 0.30
C MET A 93 3.33 -0.82 0.87
N ILE A 94 2.41 -1.55 0.24
CA ILE A 94 2.04 -2.91 0.68
C ILE A 94 3.27 -3.85 0.61
N ASP A 95 4.05 -3.79 -0.46
CA ASP A 95 5.26 -4.59 -0.64
C ASP A 95 6.31 -4.25 0.43
N HIS A 96 6.50 -2.96 0.73
CA HIS A 96 7.41 -2.52 1.79
C HIS A 96 6.92 -2.93 3.19
N ILE A 97 5.61 -2.87 3.47
CA ILE A 97 5.05 -3.39 4.73
C ILE A 97 5.38 -4.87 4.86
N LYS A 98 5.16 -5.67 3.80
CA LYS A 98 5.48 -7.10 3.79
C LYS A 98 6.96 -7.37 4.06
N ASN A 99 7.86 -6.57 3.50
CA ASN A 99 9.29 -6.74 3.65
C ASN A 99 9.82 -6.28 5.02
N ARG A 100 9.25 -5.21 5.58
CA ARG A 100 9.71 -4.60 6.85
C ARG A 100 9.11 -5.29 8.07
N ASP A 101 7.84 -5.68 7.98
CA ASP A 101 7.11 -6.28 9.07
C ASP A 101 6.07 -7.29 8.53
N PRO A 102 6.48 -8.54 8.25
CA PRO A 102 5.58 -9.59 7.77
C PRO A 102 4.40 -9.84 8.71
N GLY A 103 4.58 -9.71 10.04
CA GLY A 103 3.50 -9.92 11.00
C GLY A 103 2.46 -8.79 10.96
N LEU A 104 2.90 -7.55 10.73
CA LEU A 104 1.98 -6.45 10.42
C LEU A 104 1.29 -6.68 9.08
N PHE A 105 1.99 -7.16 8.05
CA PHE A 105 1.38 -7.47 6.76
C PHE A 105 0.25 -8.50 6.89
N GLU A 106 0.51 -9.65 7.51
CA GLU A 106 -0.48 -10.69 7.76
C GLU A 106 -1.69 -10.10 8.49
N LYS A 107 -1.46 -9.31 9.54
CA LYS A 107 -2.53 -8.67 10.30
C LYS A 107 -3.40 -7.72 9.46
N LEU A 108 -2.84 -7.08 8.43
CA LEU A 108 -3.54 -6.06 7.64
C LEU A 108 -4.27 -6.61 6.42
N PHE A 109 -3.78 -7.70 5.83
CA PHE A 109 -4.20 -8.17 4.50
C PHE A 109 -4.60 -9.65 4.44
N GLU A 110 -4.49 -10.40 5.54
CA GLU A 110 -4.99 -11.78 5.67
C GLU A 110 -6.15 -11.86 6.68
#